data_AF-A0A354FDL0-F1
#
_entry.id   AF-A0A354FDL0-F1
#
_cell.length_a   1.000
_cell.length_b   1.000
_cell.length_c   1.000
_cell.angle_alpha   90.00
_cell.angle_beta   90.00
_cell.angle_gamma   90.00
#
_symmetry.space_group_name_H-M   'P 1'
#
loop_
_entity.id
_entity.type
_entity.pdbx_description
1 polymer ?
#
loop_
_entity_poly.entity_id
_entity_poly.type
_entity_poly.pdbx_seq_one_letter_code
_entity_poly.pdbx_strand_id
1 'polypeptide(L)'
;MIKKKTAIVILGVLIGLLAIFFSVSVYLSVTWKDKILPGVKVEWLQVGGFTQEEAEQKISQLQQDFLSAPIEMTLNGKTVNTTRAELGFSMPEPEEAAQGAYLNGRSGSYTERINQAWKAYQKQIVIPIKEITFNTEKLESSIDPLLEGLDKPQNARLVIDGQDRITIIPGKNGMMVDLDDTAQKINSFEQPFARQIELK
;
A
#
# COMPACT_ATOMS: atom_id res chain seq x y z
N MET A 1 -70.43 5.78 -13.33
CA MET A 1 -69.74 6.01 -12.03
C MET A 1 -68.57 5.06 -11.75
N ILE A 2 -68.62 3.79 -12.18
CA ILE A 2 -67.57 2.77 -11.90
C ILE A 2 -66.19 3.17 -12.45
N LYS A 3 -66.10 3.66 -13.69
CA LYS A 3 -64.84 4.10 -14.33
C LYS A 3 -64.10 5.22 -13.56
N LYS A 4 -64.82 6.13 -12.89
CA LYS A 4 -64.23 7.21 -12.08
C LYS A 4 -63.62 6.67 -10.78
N LYS A 5 -64.26 5.69 -10.15
CA LYS A 5 -63.72 5.03 -8.94
C LYS A 5 -62.45 4.25 -9.27
N THR A 6 -62.44 3.51 -10.38
CA THR A 6 -61.24 2.80 -10.85
C THR A 6 -60.11 3.76 -11.21
N ALA A 7 -60.40 4.91 -11.83
CA ALA A 7 -59.40 5.93 -12.13
C ALA A 7 -58.77 6.55 -10.87
N ILE A 8 -59.57 6.80 -9.82
CA ILE A 8 -59.09 7.31 -8.53
C ILE A 8 -58.18 6.27 -7.84
N VAL A 9 -58.55 5.00 -7.88
CA VAL A 9 -57.72 3.91 -7.32
C VAL A 9 -56.39 3.78 -8.08
N ILE A 10 -56.43 3.81 -9.41
CA ILE A 10 -55.21 3.76 -10.25
C ILE A 10 -54.30 4.96 -9.96
N LEU A 11 -54.87 6.16 -9.84
CA LEU A 11 -54.11 7.36 -9.53
C LEU A 11 -53.47 7.29 -8.14
N GLY A 12 -54.20 6.77 -7.14
CA GLY A 12 -53.66 6.55 -5.80
C GLY A 12 -52.50 5.55 -5.78
N VAL A 13 -52.60 4.46 -6.54
CA VAL A 13 -51.52 3.46 -6.69
C VAL A 13 -50.30 4.08 -7.38
N LEU A 14 -50.49 4.86 -8.44
CA LEU A 14 -49.41 5.56 -9.14
C LEU A 14 -48.67 6.54 -8.24
N ILE A 15 -49.40 7.33 -7.45
CA ILE A 15 -48.82 8.26 -6.48
C ILE A 15 -48.06 7.49 -5.39
N GLY A 16 -48.62 6.37 -4.89
CA GLY A 16 -47.96 5.50 -3.92
C GLY A 16 -46.64 4.94 -4.45
N LEU A 17 -46.60 4.45 -5.69
CA LEU A 17 -45.38 3.94 -6.33
C LEU A 17 -44.33 5.04 -6.54
N LEU A 18 -44.75 6.23 -6.95
CA LEU A 18 -43.86 7.40 -7.07
C LEU A 18 -43.26 7.79 -5.71
N ALA A 19 -44.07 7.80 -4.65
CA ALA A 19 -43.60 8.10 -3.30
C ALA A 19 -42.57 7.07 -2.81
N ILE A 20 -42.81 5.78 -3.06
CA ILE A 20 -41.85 4.70 -2.74
C ILE A 20 -40.56 4.89 -3.54
N PHE A 21 -40.66 5.14 -4.85
CA PHE A 21 -39.50 5.36 -5.71
C PHE A 21 -38.64 6.55 -5.25
N PHE A 22 -39.27 7.69 -4.91
CA PHE A 22 -38.58 8.86 -4.36
C PHE A 22 -37.95 8.55 -3.00
N SER A 23 -38.66 7.87 -2.12
CA SER A 23 -38.16 7.51 -0.79
C SER A 23 -36.94 6.59 -0.86
N VAL A 24 -36.97 5.57 -1.73
CA VAL A 24 -35.82 4.70 -2.01
C VAL A 24 -34.67 5.48 -2.64
N SER A 25 -34.96 6.37 -3.59
CA SER A 25 -33.93 7.18 -4.24
C SER A 25 -33.22 8.13 -3.26
N VAL A 26 -33.97 8.77 -2.35
CA VAL A 26 -33.42 9.63 -1.29
C VAL A 26 -32.63 8.80 -0.30
N TYR A 27 -33.15 7.66 0.14
CA TYR A 27 -32.44 6.75 1.05
C TYR A 27 -31.10 6.30 0.46
N LEU A 28 -31.09 5.83 -0.79
CA LEU A 28 -29.86 5.44 -1.49
C LEU A 28 -28.91 6.63 -1.64
N SER A 29 -29.41 7.81 -2.01
CA SER A 29 -28.58 9.01 -2.15
C SER A 29 -27.92 9.45 -0.85
N VAL A 30 -28.62 9.33 0.29
CA VAL A 30 -28.11 9.69 1.62
C VAL A 30 -27.14 8.63 2.14
N THR A 31 -27.49 7.35 2.03
CA THR A 31 -26.64 6.25 2.50
C THR A 31 -25.35 6.12 1.69
N TRP A 32 -25.36 6.48 0.41
CA TRP A 32 -24.21 6.40 -0.49
C TRP A 32 -23.50 7.74 -0.71
N LYS A 33 -23.95 8.76 -0.01
CA LYS A 33 -23.30 10.06 -0.01
C LYS A 33 -21.88 9.90 0.51
N ASP A 34 -20.92 10.46 -0.20
CA ASP A 34 -19.51 10.53 0.20
C ASP A 34 -18.81 9.17 0.43
N LYS A 35 -19.39 8.07 -0.08
CA LYS A 35 -18.80 6.73 -0.04
C LYS A 35 -17.98 6.41 -1.29
N ILE A 36 -16.87 5.71 -1.11
CA ILE A 36 -16.05 5.15 -2.18
C ILE A 36 -16.87 4.12 -2.97
N LEU A 37 -16.69 4.07 -4.29
CA LEU A 37 -17.39 3.10 -5.14
C LEU A 37 -17.19 1.66 -4.64
N PRO A 38 -18.25 0.83 -4.60
CA PRO A 38 -18.12 -0.59 -4.26
C PRO A 38 -17.13 -1.30 -5.17
N GLY A 39 -16.34 -2.20 -4.59
CA GLY A 39 -15.37 -3.00 -5.32
C GLY A 39 -14.05 -2.28 -5.63
N VAL A 40 -13.87 -1.04 -5.17
CA VAL A 40 -12.54 -0.40 -5.08
C VAL A 40 -11.75 -1.02 -3.93
N LYS A 41 -10.48 -1.32 -4.20
CA LYS A 41 -9.51 -1.83 -3.23
C LYS A 41 -8.25 -0.97 -3.24
N VAL A 42 -7.62 -0.83 -2.08
CA VAL A 42 -6.24 -0.36 -1.95
C VAL A 42 -5.42 -1.59 -1.62
N GLU A 43 -4.51 -1.99 -2.51
CA GLU A 43 -3.85 -3.30 -2.45
C GLU A 43 -4.86 -4.46 -2.25
N TRP A 44 -4.77 -5.23 -1.15
CA TRP A 44 -5.74 -6.26 -0.78
C TRP A 44 -6.89 -5.76 0.11
N LEU A 45 -6.82 -4.53 0.63
CA LEU A 45 -7.83 -3.95 1.51
C LEU A 45 -9.04 -3.46 0.71
N GLN A 46 -10.22 -4.01 1.02
CA GLN A 46 -11.48 -3.51 0.45
C GLN A 46 -11.86 -2.20 1.10
N VAL A 47 -11.89 -1.13 0.31
CA VAL A 47 -12.28 0.22 0.77
C VAL A 47 -13.61 0.70 0.18
N GLY A 48 -14.13 0.00 -0.83
CA GLY A 48 -15.42 0.32 -1.44
C GLY A 48 -16.57 0.23 -0.43
N GLY A 49 -17.42 1.26 -0.40
CA GLY A 49 -18.53 1.39 0.56
C GLY A 49 -18.17 2.12 1.86
N PHE A 50 -16.89 2.41 2.12
CA PHE A 50 -16.47 3.30 3.20
C PHE A 50 -16.50 4.77 2.77
N THR A 51 -16.63 5.66 3.74
CA THR A 51 -16.32 7.08 3.53
C THR A 51 -14.81 7.26 3.32
N GLN A 52 -14.39 8.42 2.82
CA GLN A 52 -12.97 8.74 2.69
C GLN A 52 -12.24 8.63 4.05
N GLU A 53 -12.83 9.17 5.12
CA GLU A 53 -12.28 9.12 6.48
C GLU A 53 -12.17 7.67 7.02
N GLU A 54 -13.21 6.85 6.82
CA GLU A 54 -13.21 5.44 7.23
C GLU A 54 -12.13 4.64 6.47
N ALA A 55 -11.96 4.93 5.18
CA ALA A 55 -10.94 4.28 4.35
C ALA A 55 -9.54 4.70 4.78
N GLU A 56 -9.31 5.99 5.05
CA GLU A 56 -8.05 6.52 5.54
C GLU A 56 -7.62 5.83 6.85
N GLN A 57 -8.53 5.70 7.82
CA GLN A 57 -8.24 5.00 9.08
C GLN A 57 -7.85 3.54 8.85
N LYS A 58 -8.56 2.85 7.96
CA LYS A 58 -8.25 1.44 7.62
C LYS A 58 -6.93 1.29 6.89
N ILE A 59 -6.60 2.21 6.00
CA ILE A 59 -5.32 2.25 5.29
C ILE A 59 -4.18 2.56 6.27
N SER A 60 -4.36 3.55 7.15
CA SER A 60 -3.39 3.91 8.19
C SER A 60 -3.08 2.71 9.11
N GLN A 61 -4.12 1.99 9.55
CA GLN A 61 -3.94 0.78 10.34
C GLN A 61 -3.16 -0.30 9.58
N LEU A 62 -3.49 -0.52 8.30
CA LEU A 62 -2.79 -1.48 7.45
C LEU A 62 -1.30 -1.12 7.27
N GLN A 63 -1.01 0.17 7.07
CA GLN A 63 0.36 0.68 6.96
C GLN A 63 1.12 0.48 8.27
N GLN A 64 0.50 0.76 9.41
CA GLN A 64 1.10 0.55 10.72
C GLN A 64 1.38 -0.94 10.99
N ASP A 65 0.44 -1.83 10.66
CA ASP A 65 0.63 -3.28 10.77
C ASP A 65 1.77 -3.77 9.88
N PHE A 66 1.89 -3.23 8.66
CA PHE A 66 3.00 -3.56 7.77
C PHE A 66 4.35 -3.07 8.33
N LEU A 67 4.41 -1.82 8.81
CA LEU A 67 5.64 -1.20 9.30
C LEU A 67 6.13 -1.85 10.61
N SER A 68 5.20 -2.29 11.46
CA SER A 68 5.48 -2.96 12.74
C SER A 68 5.67 -4.47 12.62
N ALA A 69 5.42 -5.05 11.45
CA ALA A 69 5.58 -6.48 11.26
C ALA A 69 7.04 -6.92 11.49
N PRO A 70 7.27 -7.97 12.30
CA PRO A 70 8.61 -8.43 12.64
C PRO A 70 9.30 -9.04 11.42
N ILE A 71 10.58 -8.71 11.28
CA ILE A 71 11.51 -9.27 10.32
C ILE A 71 12.63 -9.94 11.11
N GLU A 72 12.82 -11.22 10.85
CA GLU A 72 13.94 -11.99 11.39
C GLU A 72 15.03 -12.05 10.32
N MET A 73 16.18 -11.45 10.61
CA MET A 73 17.34 -11.47 9.73
C MET A 73 18.40 -12.40 10.32
N THR A 74 18.87 -13.36 9.52
CA THR A 74 19.90 -14.32 9.94
C THR A 74 21.12 -14.25 9.03
N LEU A 75 22.30 -14.15 9.65
CA LEU A 75 23.60 -14.19 8.97
C LEU A 75 24.60 -15.02 9.79
N ASN A 76 25.17 -16.07 9.20
CA ASN A 76 26.16 -16.95 9.84
C ASN A 76 25.75 -17.48 11.23
N GLY A 77 24.47 -17.77 11.43
CA GLY A 77 23.92 -18.28 12.70
C GLY A 77 23.65 -17.21 13.77
N LYS A 78 23.95 -15.93 13.50
CA LYS A 78 23.45 -14.80 14.29
C LYS A 78 22.07 -14.39 13.75
N THR A 79 21.12 -14.17 14.65
CA THR A 79 19.77 -13.69 14.33
C THR A 79 19.53 -12.35 15.00
N VAL A 80 19.00 -11.39 14.25
CA VAL A 80 18.50 -10.11 14.77
C VAL A 80 17.04 -9.96 14.37
N ASN A 81 16.20 -9.61 15.35
CA ASN A 81 14.81 -9.25 15.12
C ASN A 81 14.72 -7.74 14.95
N THR A 82 14.05 -7.31 13.89
CA THR A 82 13.80 -5.90 13.59
C THR A 82 12.41 -5.72 13.01
N THR A 83 12.03 -4.49 12.69
CA THR A 83 10.78 -4.16 12.00
C THR A 83 11.07 -3.33 10.75
N ARG A 84 10.13 -3.25 9.82
CA ARG A 84 10.29 -2.40 8.62
C ARG A 84 10.50 -0.93 9.00
N ALA A 85 9.81 -0.46 10.04
CA ALA A 85 10.01 0.90 10.57
C ALA A 85 11.46 1.14 11.06
N GLU A 86 12.04 0.18 11.77
CA GLU A 86 13.42 0.25 12.26
C GLU A 86 14.45 0.19 11.13
N LEU A 87 14.19 -0.64 10.13
CA LEU A 87 14.96 -0.70 8.88
C LEU A 87 14.85 0.57 8.02
N GLY A 88 14.03 1.55 8.45
CA GLY A 88 13.91 2.84 7.81
C GLY A 88 12.91 2.89 6.65
N PHE A 89 12.02 1.89 6.52
CA PHE A 89 10.93 1.94 5.55
C PHE A 89 9.89 2.99 5.94
N SER A 90 9.43 3.74 4.94
CA SER A 90 8.36 4.72 5.04
C SER A 90 7.35 4.55 3.92
N MET A 91 6.10 4.88 4.20
CA MET A 91 4.98 4.81 3.28
C MET A 91 4.42 6.20 3.02
N PRO A 92 3.79 6.43 1.86
CA PRO A 92 3.08 7.67 1.59
C PRO A 92 1.88 7.81 2.53
N GLU A 93 1.45 9.06 2.71
CA GLU A 93 0.34 9.42 3.60
C GLU A 93 -0.96 8.67 3.19
N PRO A 94 -1.70 8.09 4.16
CA PRO A 94 -2.90 7.32 3.89
C PRO A 94 -4.02 8.15 3.23
N GLU A 95 -4.01 9.47 3.45
CA GLU A 95 -4.95 10.42 2.87
C GLU A 95 -4.91 10.40 1.34
N GLU A 96 -3.72 10.34 0.72
CA GLU A 96 -3.58 10.35 -0.74
C GLU A 96 -4.18 9.08 -1.37
N ALA A 97 -3.95 7.93 -0.74
CA ALA A 97 -4.53 6.66 -1.16
C ALA A 97 -6.06 6.66 -1.01
N ALA A 98 -6.57 7.19 0.12
CA ALA A 98 -8.01 7.31 0.37
C ALA A 98 -8.68 8.29 -0.60
N GLN A 99 -8.04 9.43 -0.89
CA GLN A 99 -8.50 10.43 -1.85
C GLN A 99 -8.51 9.85 -3.27
N GLY A 100 -7.44 9.15 -3.66
CA GLY A 100 -7.37 8.41 -4.92
C GLY A 100 -8.54 7.43 -5.05
N ALA A 101 -8.81 6.64 -4.01
CA ALA A 101 -9.96 5.73 -3.96
C ALA A 101 -11.30 6.46 -4.10
N TYR A 102 -11.47 7.58 -3.42
CA TYR A 102 -12.69 8.38 -3.46
C TYR A 102 -12.97 8.99 -4.84
N LEU A 103 -11.94 9.47 -5.52
CA LEU A 103 -12.04 10.08 -6.85
C LEU A 103 -12.37 9.07 -7.95
N ASN A 104 -12.19 7.77 -7.74
CA ASN A 104 -12.60 6.74 -8.69
C ASN A 104 -14.13 6.77 -8.89
N GLY A 105 -14.57 6.92 -10.14
CA GLY A 105 -15.97 7.11 -10.53
C GLY A 105 -16.46 8.55 -10.47
N ARG A 106 -15.63 9.48 -9.99
CA ARG A 106 -15.98 10.89 -9.79
C ARG A 106 -15.11 11.84 -10.62
N SER A 107 -13.96 11.38 -11.12
CA SER A 107 -13.06 12.13 -11.99
C SER A 107 -13.23 11.75 -13.47
N GLY A 108 -12.77 12.63 -14.36
CA GLY A 108 -12.85 12.42 -15.82
C GLY A 108 -14.21 12.75 -16.46
N SER A 109 -14.28 12.44 -17.75
CA SER A 109 -15.45 12.56 -18.63
C SER A 109 -16.57 11.59 -18.26
N TYR A 110 -17.79 11.85 -18.73
CA TYR A 110 -18.97 11.03 -18.41
C TYR A 110 -18.80 9.55 -18.79
N THR A 111 -18.17 9.28 -19.94
CA THR A 111 -17.86 7.92 -20.41
C THR A 111 -16.82 7.21 -19.54
N GLU A 112 -15.82 7.93 -19.04
CA GLU A 112 -14.81 7.37 -18.13
C GLU A 112 -15.43 6.97 -16.80
N ARG A 113 -16.33 7.80 -16.25
CA ARG A 113 -17.05 7.51 -15.01
C ARG A 113 -17.90 6.24 -15.13
N ILE A 114 -18.59 6.04 -16.25
CA ILE A 114 -19.39 4.82 -16.50
C ILE A 114 -18.47 3.59 -16.56
N ASN A 115 -17.34 3.68 -17.27
CA ASN A 115 -16.38 2.58 -17.35
C ASN A 115 -15.77 2.26 -15.98
N GLN A 116 -15.42 3.28 -15.20
CA GLN A 116 -14.93 3.12 -13.82
C GLN A 116 -15.99 2.47 -12.93
N ALA A 117 -17.26 2.90 -12.99
CA ALA A 117 -18.35 2.27 -12.25
C ALA A 117 -18.53 0.80 -12.63
N TRP A 118 -18.43 0.46 -13.92
CA TRP A 118 -18.48 -0.92 -14.40
C TRP A 118 -17.31 -1.77 -13.88
N LYS A 119 -16.09 -1.25 -13.95
CA LYS A 119 -14.89 -1.93 -13.41
C LYS A 119 -14.96 -2.09 -11.90
N ALA A 120 -15.46 -1.08 -11.18
CA ALA A 120 -15.67 -1.13 -9.74
C ALA A 120 -16.68 -2.24 -9.38
N TYR A 121 -17.79 -2.33 -10.12
CA TYR A 121 -18.77 -3.41 -9.97
C TYR A 121 -18.14 -4.80 -10.18
N GLN A 122 -17.23 -4.93 -11.15
CA GLN A 122 -16.45 -6.16 -11.39
C GLN A 122 -15.30 -6.38 -10.39
N LYS A 123 -15.12 -5.50 -9.40
CA LYS A 123 -14.03 -5.52 -8.40
C LYS A 123 -12.63 -5.45 -9.02
N GLN A 124 -12.50 -4.76 -10.15
CA GLN A 124 -11.25 -4.64 -10.92
C GLN A 124 -10.45 -3.36 -10.62
N ILE A 125 -10.92 -2.50 -9.72
CA ILE A 125 -10.18 -1.29 -9.34
C ILE A 125 -9.33 -1.61 -8.12
N VAL A 126 -8.02 -1.76 -8.36
CA VAL A 126 -6.99 -1.91 -7.33
C VAL A 126 -6.07 -0.72 -7.41
N ILE A 127 -5.92 0.00 -6.30
CA ILE A 127 -5.05 1.15 -6.17
C ILE A 127 -3.77 0.67 -5.47
N PRO A 128 -2.63 0.66 -6.19
CA PRO A 128 -1.37 0.26 -5.58
C PRO A 128 -0.79 1.39 -4.72
N ILE A 129 -0.10 1.03 -3.64
CA ILE A 129 0.71 1.94 -2.83
C ILE A 129 2.09 2.02 -3.51
N LYS A 130 2.29 3.08 -4.32
CA LYS A 130 3.41 3.12 -5.29
C LYS A 130 4.77 3.56 -4.75
N GLU A 131 4.86 4.06 -3.52
CA GLU A 131 6.05 4.82 -3.09
C GLU A 131 6.54 4.40 -1.70
N ILE A 132 6.85 3.12 -1.52
CA ILE A 132 7.59 2.71 -0.33
C ILE A 132 9.04 3.17 -0.50
N THR A 133 9.45 4.06 0.39
CA THR A 133 10.82 4.58 0.47
C THR A 133 11.53 3.91 1.63
N PHE A 134 12.87 3.86 1.59
CA PHE A 134 13.66 3.37 2.71
C PHE A 134 14.88 4.28 2.93
N ASN A 135 15.32 4.38 4.17
CA ASN A 135 16.52 5.10 4.53
C ASN A 135 17.70 4.12 4.62
N THR A 136 18.66 4.26 3.70
CA THR A 136 19.86 3.40 3.61
C THR A 136 20.71 3.43 4.88
N GLU A 137 20.82 4.58 5.57
CA GLU A 137 21.63 4.70 6.80
C GLU A 137 21.00 3.90 7.96
N LYS A 138 19.67 3.91 8.07
CA LYS A 138 18.95 3.11 9.08
C LYS A 138 19.03 1.61 8.78
N LEU A 139 18.96 1.25 7.50
CA LEU A 139 19.13 -0.12 7.05
C LEU A 139 20.55 -0.63 7.38
N GLU A 140 21.59 0.16 7.08
CA GLU A 140 22.98 -0.18 7.40
C GLU A 140 23.19 -0.32 8.91
N SER A 141 22.70 0.65 9.70
CA SER A 141 22.79 0.61 11.17
C SER A 141 22.12 -0.62 11.79
N SER A 142 21.07 -1.14 11.17
CA SER A 142 20.36 -2.34 11.64
C SER A 142 21.07 -3.64 11.26
N ILE A 143 21.89 -3.62 10.22
CA ILE A 143 22.65 -4.78 9.71
C ILE A 143 24.07 -4.83 10.31
N ASP A 144 24.65 -3.69 10.70
CA ASP A 144 25.98 -3.60 11.31
C ASP A 144 26.25 -4.64 12.42
N PRO A 145 25.33 -4.89 13.38
CA PRO A 145 25.53 -5.93 14.40
C PRO A 145 25.67 -7.35 13.85
N LEU A 146 25.05 -7.65 12.70
CA LEU A 146 25.18 -8.93 12.01
C LEU A 146 26.54 -9.05 11.30
N LEU A 147 27.11 -7.92 10.88
CA LEU A 147 28.41 -7.83 10.21
C LEU A 147 29.60 -7.79 11.18
N GLU A 148 29.36 -7.55 12.47
CA GLU A 148 30.42 -7.57 13.48
C GLU A 148 31.17 -8.92 13.48
N GLY A 149 32.48 -8.85 13.18
CA GLY A 149 33.36 -10.02 13.08
C GLY A 149 33.48 -10.60 11.66
N LEU A 150 32.78 -10.05 10.67
CA LEU A 150 32.98 -10.38 9.26
C LEU A 150 33.94 -9.40 8.59
N ASP A 151 34.81 -9.93 7.75
CA ASP A 151 35.74 -9.11 6.99
C ASP A 151 34.99 -8.40 5.85
N LYS A 152 35.13 -7.07 5.76
CA LYS A 152 34.64 -6.29 4.61
C LYS A 152 35.57 -6.53 3.41
N PRO A 153 35.05 -6.78 2.20
CA PRO A 153 35.87 -6.99 1.03
C PRO A 153 36.64 -5.71 0.68
N GLN A 154 37.91 -5.85 0.32
CA GLN A 154 38.76 -4.74 -0.08
C GLN A 154 39.45 -5.06 -1.41
N ASN A 155 39.27 -4.18 -2.39
CA ASN A 155 39.98 -4.31 -3.67
C ASN A 155 41.47 -3.97 -3.50
N ALA A 156 42.31 -4.71 -4.22
CA ALA A 156 43.74 -4.41 -4.30
C ALA A 156 43.95 -3.04 -4.96
N ARG A 157 44.87 -2.23 -4.43
CA ARG A 157 45.20 -0.92 -5.02
C ARG A 157 46.68 -0.61 -4.92
N LEU A 158 47.16 0.13 -5.91
CA LEU A 158 48.51 0.67 -5.95
C LEU A 158 48.46 2.10 -5.40
N VAL A 159 49.24 2.38 -4.36
CA VAL A 159 49.40 3.72 -3.80
C VAL A 159 50.81 4.18 -4.11
N ILE A 160 50.93 5.30 -4.84
CA ILE A 160 52.21 5.97 -5.07
C ILE A 160 52.29 7.08 -4.02
N ASP A 161 53.27 7.00 -3.12
CA ASP A 161 53.46 8.04 -2.11
C ASP A 161 54.12 9.30 -2.70
N GLY A 162 54.19 10.38 -1.92
CA GLY A 162 54.83 11.64 -2.35
C GLY A 162 56.35 11.56 -2.56
N GLN A 163 56.94 10.35 -2.49
CA GLN A 163 58.36 10.05 -2.71
C GLN A 163 58.54 9.07 -3.89
N ASP A 164 57.54 8.95 -4.78
CA ASP A 164 57.50 8.03 -5.93
C ASP A 164 57.64 6.54 -5.57
N ARG A 165 57.36 6.15 -4.32
CA ARG A 165 57.38 4.74 -3.92
C ARG A 165 56.02 4.10 -4.14
N ILE A 166 56.02 3.01 -4.90
CA ILE A 166 54.82 2.22 -5.19
C ILE A 166 54.60 1.22 -4.06
N THR A 167 53.52 1.42 -3.29
CA THR A 167 53.05 0.49 -2.26
C THR A 167 51.84 -0.27 -2.79
N ILE A 168 51.96 -1.59 -2.86
CA ILE A 168 50.84 -2.46 -3.24
C ILE A 168 50.04 -2.81 -1.99
N ILE A 169 48.80 -2.35 -1.90
CA ILE A 169 47.86 -2.76 -0.87
C ILE A 169 47.11 -3.99 -1.44
N PRO A 170 47.35 -5.20 -0.92
CA PRO A 170 46.71 -6.41 -1.41
C PRO A 170 45.20 -6.37 -1.12
N GLY A 171 44.43 -7.03 -2.00
CA GLY A 171 43.00 -7.19 -1.79
C GLY A 171 42.71 -8.16 -0.64
N LYS A 172 41.57 -7.97 0.02
CA LYS A 172 41.07 -8.85 1.09
C LYS A 172 39.70 -9.37 0.69
N ASN A 173 39.53 -10.68 0.68
CA ASN A 173 38.21 -11.30 0.51
C ASN A 173 37.34 -10.96 1.72
N GLY A 174 36.05 -10.72 1.48
CA GLY A 174 35.10 -10.38 2.53
C GLY A 174 33.65 -10.52 2.05
N MET A 175 32.71 -10.27 2.95
CA MET A 175 31.27 -10.28 2.66
C MET A 175 30.72 -8.85 2.65
N MET A 176 29.85 -8.55 1.69
CA MET A 176 29.13 -7.29 1.59
C MET A 176 27.66 -7.61 1.33
N VAL A 177 26.77 -7.00 2.10
CA VAL A 177 25.32 -7.16 1.92
C VAL A 177 24.86 -6.23 0.81
N ASP A 178 24.11 -6.78 -0.13
CA ASP A 178 23.41 -5.98 -1.14
C ASP A 178 22.16 -5.38 -0.51
N LEU A 179 22.27 -4.09 -0.14
CA LEU A 179 21.19 -3.36 0.51
C LEU A 179 19.98 -3.16 -0.41
N ASP A 180 20.20 -3.03 -1.72
CA ASP A 180 19.13 -2.79 -2.69
C ASP A 180 18.32 -4.07 -2.93
N ASP A 181 19.00 -5.21 -3.12
CA ASP A 181 18.33 -6.53 -3.24
C ASP A 181 17.61 -6.91 -1.94
N THR A 182 18.22 -6.61 -0.78
CA THR A 182 17.60 -6.83 0.53
C THR A 182 16.36 -5.96 0.70
N ALA A 183 16.45 -4.67 0.34
CA ALA A 183 15.32 -3.76 0.42
C ALA A 183 14.17 -4.21 -0.50
N GLN A 184 14.47 -4.63 -1.73
CA GLN A 184 13.46 -5.13 -2.68
C GLN A 184 12.73 -6.37 -2.15
N LYS A 185 13.46 -7.30 -1.52
CA LYS A 185 12.88 -8.48 -0.87
C LYS A 185 12.03 -8.14 0.34
N ILE A 186 12.26 -7.02 1.03
CA ILE A 186 11.45 -6.59 2.18
C ILE A 186 10.21 -5.80 1.74
N ASN A 187 10.33 -5.09 0.60
CA ASN A 187 9.34 -4.15 0.09
C ASN A 187 8.07 -4.80 -0.49
N SER A 188 8.10 -6.08 -0.84
CA SER A 188 6.91 -6.70 -1.43
C SER A 188 5.80 -6.91 -0.39
N PHE A 189 4.62 -6.37 -0.66
CA PHE A 189 3.42 -6.66 0.09
C PHE A 189 2.86 -8.05 -0.25
N GLU A 190 3.40 -9.10 0.36
CA GLU A 190 2.78 -10.43 0.35
C GLU A 190 2.25 -10.77 1.74
N GLN A 191 1.15 -11.54 1.80
CA GLN A 191 0.66 -12.09 3.07
C GLN A 191 1.34 -13.42 3.38
N PRO A 192 1.76 -13.69 4.63
CA PRO A 192 1.75 -12.79 5.80
C PRO A 192 2.98 -11.85 5.87
N PHE A 193 2.82 -10.70 6.52
CA PHE A 193 3.85 -9.64 6.64
C PHE A 193 5.12 -10.05 7.38
N ALA A 194 5.05 -11.09 8.22
CA ALA A 194 6.19 -11.63 8.93
C ALA A 194 7.07 -12.41 7.94
N ARG A 195 8.36 -12.04 7.87
CA ARG A 195 9.33 -12.70 6.99
C ARG A 195 10.62 -13.04 7.72
N GLN A 196 11.13 -14.22 7.42
CA GLN A 196 12.50 -14.62 7.70
C GLN A 196 13.31 -14.35 6.45
N ILE A 197 14.44 -13.65 6.60
CA ILE A 197 15.35 -13.33 5.50
C ILE A 197 16.73 -13.84 5.87
N GLU A 198 17.22 -14.81 5.10
CA GLU A 198 18.62 -15.20 5.11
C GLU A 198 19.41 -14.19 4.28
N LEU A 199 20.29 -13.44 4.95
CA LEU A 199 21.25 -12.58 4.28
C LEU A 199 22.38 -13.47 3.75
N LYS A 200 22.68 -13.36 2.45
CA LYS A 200 23.77 -14.11 1.78
C LYS A 200 24.98 -13.22 1.55
#